data_AF-A0A355XV16-F1
#
_entry.id   AF-A0A355XV16-F1
#
_cell.length_a   1.000
_cell.length_b   1.000
_cell.length_c   1.000
_cell.angle_alpha   90.00
_cell.angle_beta   90.00
_cell.angle_gamma   90.00
#
_symmetry.space_group_name_H-M   'P 1'
#
loop_
_entity.id
_entity.type
_entity.pdbx_description
1 polymer ?
#
loop_
_entity_poly.entity_id
_entity_poly.type
_entity_poly.pdbx_seq_one_letter_code
_entity_poly.pdbx_strand_id
1 'polypeptide(L)'
;MNQSLHDDIRLFFRQFALGQLSPTDADALDPRDIKMMMVNHCEEIYPAFAKTDVFKRHFQQEGHDRMVEEYKRCFTLLLTGRLP
;
A
#
# COMPACT_ATOMS: atom_id res chain seq x y z
N MET A 1 -11.29 16.34 8.91
CA MET A 1 -11.67 15.10 8.20
C MET A 1 -10.96 13.95 8.91
N ASN A 2 -11.68 13.07 9.61
CA ASN A 2 -11.08 11.85 10.16
C ASN A 2 -11.00 10.83 9.03
N GLN A 3 -9.85 10.72 8.36
CA GLN A 3 -9.59 9.58 7.48
C GLN A 3 -9.57 8.33 8.35
N SER A 4 -10.26 7.27 7.91
CA SER A 4 -10.28 6.01 8.65
C SER A 4 -8.94 5.30 8.49
N LEU A 5 -8.57 4.44 9.45
CA LEU A 5 -7.37 3.59 9.35
C LEU A 5 -7.26 2.87 8.00
N HIS A 6 -8.39 2.45 7.43
CA HIS A 6 -8.41 1.79 6.13
C HIS A 6 -8.04 2.75 4.99
N ASP A 7 -8.48 4.00 5.04
CA ASP A 7 -8.17 5.01 4.01
C ASP A 7 -6.68 5.37 4.04
N ASP A 8 -6.09 5.53 5.22
CA ASP A 8 -4.67 5.84 5.39
C ASP A 8 -3.78 4.72 4.80
N ILE A 9 -4.15 3.47 5.09
CA ILE A 9 -3.40 2.30 4.59
C ILE A 9 -3.56 2.20 3.06
N ARG A 10 -4.78 2.31 2.53
CA ARG A 10 -5.01 2.28 1.07
C ARG A 10 -4.28 3.40 0.36
N LEU A 11 -4.30 4.61 0.92
CA LEU A 11 -3.60 5.76 0.37
C LEU A 11 -2.10 5.52 0.33
N PHE A 12 -1.51 4.97 1.40
CA PHE A 12 -0.10 4.58 1.41
C PHE A 12 0.23 3.62 0.26
N PHE A 13 -0.52 2.52 0.11
CA PHE A 13 -0.24 1.53 -0.93
C PHE A 13 -0.41 2.09 -2.34
N ARG A 14 -1.44 2.93 -2.54
CA ARG A 14 -1.68 3.60 -3.83
C ARG A 14 -0.55 4.57 -4.16
N GLN A 15 -0.12 5.39 -3.21
CA GLN A 15 0.99 6.32 -3.41
C GLN A 15 2.33 5.59 -3.62
N PHE A 16 2.57 4.51 -2.88
CA PHE A 16 3.74 3.67 -3.07
C PHE A 16 3.78 3.10 -4.48
N ALA A 17 2.68 2.49 -4.95
CA ALA A 17 2.59 1.94 -6.29
C ALA A 17 2.79 3.03 -7.36
N LEU A 18 2.10 4.17 -7.24
CA LEU A 18 2.21 5.28 -8.18
C LEU A 18 3.59 5.94 -8.18
N GLY A 19 4.32 5.93 -7.05
CA GLY A 19 5.68 6.49 -6.98
C GLY A 19 6.72 5.64 -7.73
N GLN A 20 6.47 4.33 -7.86
CA GLN A 20 7.34 3.40 -8.58
C GLN A 20 6.97 3.27 -10.06
N LEU A 21 5.72 3.60 -10.41
CA LEU A 21 5.24 3.64 -11.78
C LEU A 21 5.57 5.02 -12.37
N SER A 22 6.41 5.06 -13.40
CA SER A 22 6.80 6.32 -14.05
C SER A 22 5.56 7.16 -14.45
N PRO A 23 5.65 8.51 -14.41
CA PRO A 23 4.50 9.42 -14.52
C PRO A 23 3.87 9.49 -15.92
N THR A 24 4.14 8.54 -16.81
CA THR A 24 3.76 8.69 -18.22
C THR A 24 2.27 8.45 -18.48
N ASP A 25 1.55 7.61 -17.73
CA ASP A 25 0.08 7.55 -17.84
C ASP A 25 -0.53 6.81 -16.62
N ALA A 26 -0.84 7.53 -15.53
CA ALA A 26 -1.51 6.96 -14.37
C ALA A 26 -2.93 6.43 -14.67
N ASP A 27 -3.52 6.87 -15.79
CA ASP A 27 -4.85 6.47 -16.26
C ASP A 27 -4.82 5.17 -17.09
N ALA A 28 -3.64 4.67 -17.48
CA ALA A 28 -3.46 3.44 -18.25
C ALA A 28 -2.57 2.42 -17.54
N LEU A 29 -2.64 2.34 -16.21
CA LEU A 29 -1.89 1.35 -15.44
C LEU A 29 -2.35 -0.06 -15.78
N ASP A 30 -1.57 -0.75 -16.63
CA ASP A 30 -1.77 -2.14 -16.93
C ASP A 30 -1.59 -2.95 -15.63
N PRO A 31 -2.52 -3.87 -15.29
CA PRO A 31 -2.34 -4.77 -14.16
C PRO A 31 -0.99 -5.50 -14.15
N ARG A 32 -0.41 -5.73 -15.33
CA ARG A 32 0.94 -6.30 -15.50
C ARG A 32 2.02 -5.37 -14.95
N ASP A 33 1.91 -4.06 -15.13
CA ASP A 33 2.89 -3.09 -14.64
C ASP A 33 2.84 -2.99 -13.12
N ILE A 34 1.63 -2.98 -12.54
CA ILE A 34 1.44 -3.02 -11.08
C ILE A 34 2.04 -4.31 -10.51
N LYS A 35 1.81 -5.45 -11.18
CA LYS A 35 2.39 -6.73 -10.77
C LYS A 35 3.91 -6.75 -10.92
N MET A 36 4.46 -6.17 -11.98
CA MET A 36 5.91 -6.07 -12.21
C MET A 36 6.58 -5.24 -11.12
N MET A 37 6.00 -4.07 -10.82
CA MET A 37 6.42 -3.22 -9.71
C MET A 37 6.43 -3.99 -8.40
N MET A 38 5.38 -4.77 -8.13
CA MET A 38 5.34 -5.62 -6.95
C MET A 38 6.46 -6.65 -6.89
N VAL A 39 6.80 -7.28 -8.01
CA VAL A 39 7.92 -8.24 -8.05
C VAL A 39 9.25 -7.53 -7.76
N ASN A 40 9.42 -6.30 -8.25
CA ASN A 40 10.67 -5.56 -8.15
C ASN A 40 10.86 -4.86 -6.79
N HIS A 41 9.78 -4.47 -6.12
CA HIS A 41 9.83 -3.59 -4.93
C HIS A 41 9.06 -4.12 -3.71
N CYS A 42 8.64 -5.39 -3.69
CA CYS A 42 7.86 -5.94 -2.56
C CYS A 42 8.57 -5.81 -1.20
N GLU A 43 9.89 -5.97 -1.19
CA GLU A 43 10.71 -5.89 0.04
C GLU A 43 10.78 -4.48 0.60
N GLU A 44 10.55 -3.45 -0.23
CA GLU A 44 10.61 -2.04 0.17
C GLU A 44 9.30 -1.56 0.84
N ILE A 45 8.18 -2.27 0.61
CA ILE A 45 6.86 -1.85 1.08
C ILE A 45 6.78 -1.86 2.61
N TYR A 46 7.24 -2.93 3.27
CA TYR A 46 7.16 -3.01 4.73
C TYR A 46 8.05 -1.95 5.41
N PRO A 47 9.33 -1.77 5.05
CA PRO A 47 10.16 -0.68 5.56
C PRO A 47 9.58 0.71 5.32
N ALA A 48 8.93 0.94 4.17
CA ALA A 48 8.25 2.21 3.89
C ALA A 48 7.00 2.38 4.77
N PHE A 49 6.18 1.35 4.90
CA PHE A 49 4.97 1.36 5.72
C PHE A 49 5.28 1.58 7.20
N ALA A 50 6.35 0.95 7.71
CA ALA A 50 6.78 1.08 9.10
C ALA A 50 7.14 2.52 9.51
N LYS A 51 7.42 3.40 8.54
CA LYS A 51 7.71 4.82 8.79
C LYS A 51 6.45 5.69 8.91
N THR A 52 5.29 5.19 8.50
CA THR A 52 4.02 5.94 8.49
C THR A 52 3.48 6.18 9.90
N ASP A 53 2.69 7.23 10.06
CA ASP A 53 2.03 7.54 11.33
C ASP A 53 0.97 6.50 11.70
N VAL A 54 0.27 5.94 10.70
CA VAL A 54 -0.70 4.85 10.94
C VAL A 54 -0.02 3.63 11.54
N PHE A 55 1.17 3.24 11.05
CA PHE A 55 1.92 2.14 11.64
C PHE A 55 2.34 2.45 13.08
N LYS A 56 2.94 3.62 13.32
CA LYS A 56 3.42 4.01 14.65
C LYS A 56 2.30 4.10 15.70
N ARG A 57 1.09 4.49 15.30
CA ARG A 57 -0.07 4.59 16.20
C ARG A 57 -0.66 3.24 16.58
N HIS A 58 -0.65 2.27 15.66
CA HIS A 58 -1.35 0.99 15.83
C HIS A 58 -0.43 -0.22 16.04
N PHE A 59 0.88 -0.09 15.84
CA PHE A 59 1.82 -1.19 16.07
C PHE A 59 1.86 -1.59 17.55
N GLN A 60 1.46 -2.83 17.86
CA GLN A 60 1.34 -3.36 19.23
C GLN A 60 0.39 -2.55 20.13
N GLN A 61 -0.57 -1.84 19.54
CA GLN A 61 -1.59 -1.04 20.25
C GLN A 61 -3.00 -1.45 19.81
N GLU A 62 -4.02 -0.76 20.34
CA GLU A 62 -5.40 -0.93 19.89
C GLU A 62 -5.51 -0.67 18.37
N GLY A 63 -6.14 -1.60 17.65
CA GLY A 63 -6.25 -1.55 16.19
C GLY A 63 -5.08 -2.19 15.43
N HIS A 64 -4.10 -2.80 16.12
CA HIS A 64 -3.00 -3.54 15.49
C HIS A 64 -3.51 -4.58 14.49
N ASP A 65 -4.43 -5.45 14.91
CA ASP A 65 -4.92 -6.53 14.06
C ASP A 65 -5.63 -6.00 12.82
N ARG A 66 -6.44 -4.93 12.96
CA ARG A 66 -7.10 -4.26 11.83
C ARG A 66 -6.11 -3.64 10.86
N MET A 67 -5.04 -3.02 11.39
CA MET A 67 -3.95 -2.48 10.57
C MET A 67 -3.25 -3.60 9.79
N VAL A 68 -2.94 -4.72 10.44
CA VAL A 68 -2.29 -5.87 9.81
C VAL A 68 -3.19 -6.51 8.75
N GLU A 69 -4.49 -6.63 9.03
CA GLU A 69 -5.47 -7.16 8.07
C GLU A 69 -5.59 -6.27 6.83
N GLU A 70 -5.76 -4.95 6.99
CA GLU A 70 -5.85 -4.06 5.83
C GLU A 70 -4.52 -3.99 5.06
N TYR A 71 -3.38 -4.02 5.77
CA TYR A 71 -2.06 -4.13 5.13
C TYR A 71 -1.99 -5.38 4.24
N LYS A 72 -2.34 -6.56 4.76
CA LYS A 72 -2.34 -7.82 4.00
C LYS A 72 -3.30 -7.77 2.81
N ARG A 73 -4.48 -7.15 3.01
CA ARG A 73 -5.48 -6.96 1.95
C ARG A 73 -4.93 -6.11 0.80
N CYS A 74 -4.38 -4.96 1.11
CA CYS A 74 -3.80 -4.04 0.12
C CYS A 74 -2.59 -4.65 -0.59
N PHE A 75 -1.71 -5.33 0.17
CA PHE A 75 -0.58 -6.05 -0.37
C PHE A 75 -1.02 -7.13 -1.38
N THR A 76 -2.06 -7.90 -1.04
CA THR A 76 -2.62 -8.93 -1.92
C THR A 76 -3.22 -8.34 -3.19
N LEU A 77 -3.91 -7.20 -3.10
CA LEU A 77 -4.46 -6.51 -4.27
C LEU A 77 -3.34 -6.15 -5.26
N LEU A 78 -2.25 -5.56 -4.79
CA LEU A 78 -1.12 -5.22 -5.65
C LEU A 78 -0.47 -6.46 -6.28
N LEU A 79 -0.34 -7.58 -5.54
CA LEU A 79 0.15 -8.85 -6.11
C LEU A 79 -0.71 -9.38 -7.27
N THR A 80 -2.00 -9.05 -7.26
CA THR A 80 -2.93 -9.37 -8.35
C THR A 80 -2.97 -8.32 -9.46
N GLY A 81 -2.14 -7.28 -9.38
CA GLY A 81 -2.11 -6.18 -10.34
C GLY A 81 -3.24 -5.17 -10.14
N ARG A 82 -3.79 -5.04 -8.93
CA ARG A 82 -4.91 -4.13 -8.62
C ARG A 82 -4.51 -3.08 -7.60
N LEU A 83 -4.89 -1.83 -7.84
CA LEU A 83 -4.72 -0.75 -6.87
C LEU A 83 -5.77 -0.86 -5.74
N PRO A 84 -5.38 -0.68 -4.47
CA PRO A 84 -6.29 -0.63 -3.31
C PRO A 84 -7.22 0.58 -3.26
#